data_AF-A0A8J8YSC7-F1
#
_entry.id   AF-A0A8J8YSC7-F1
#
_cell.length_a   1.000
_cell.length_b   1.000
_cell.length_c   1.000
_cell.angle_alpha   90.00
_cell.angle_beta   90.00
_cell.angle_gamma   90.00
#
_symmetry.space_group_name_H-M   'P 1'
#
loop_
_entity.id
_entity.type
_entity.pdbx_description
1 polymer ?
#
loop_
_entity_poly.entity_id
_entity_poly.type
_entity_poly.pdbx_seq_one_letter_code
_entity_poly.pdbx_strand_id
1 'polypeptide(L)'
;MSSSTSVLSPLLAHAHGRASPTSRAQPLIASRLNLAGFSASSPRRILPAPRASGGGGGGEEEDSRVQELRVPGSWLTPAGAAQESEWLRETLHKWLDDEYCPEPANVDISNTAARSFYESLTAKESDLGEILLKMVGDLQKLSYKESFHGAFSAANAAVSLISQRMESSSDD
;
A
#
# COMPACT_ATOMS: atom_id res chain seq x y z
N MET A 1 -26.31 75.16 -0.16
CA MET A 1 -26.10 75.90 -1.42
C MET A 1 -25.13 75.07 -2.26
N SER A 2 -25.49 74.95 -3.54
CA SER A 2 -25.06 73.97 -4.55
C SER A 2 -23.55 73.83 -4.77
N SER A 3 -23.12 72.66 -5.26
CA SER A 3 -22.55 72.53 -6.62
C SER A 3 -22.37 71.06 -7.02
N SER A 4 -23.19 70.64 -7.98
CA SER A 4 -22.93 69.52 -8.90
C SER A 4 -21.95 69.96 -9.97
N THR A 5 -21.08 69.06 -10.43
CA THR A 5 -20.68 69.02 -11.84
C THR A 5 -20.50 67.56 -12.28
N SER A 6 -21.16 67.25 -13.39
CA SER A 6 -21.22 65.98 -14.10
C SER A 6 -20.73 66.25 -15.53
N VAL A 7 -19.89 65.39 -16.09
CA VAL A 7 -19.58 65.31 -17.53
C VAL A 7 -19.32 63.84 -17.88
N LEU A 8 -20.29 63.14 -18.49
CA LEU A 8 -20.51 62.90 -19.92
C LEU A 8 -19.59 61.82 -20.56
N SER A 9 -20.21 60.67 -20.86
CA SER A 9 -19.81 59.56 -21.75
C SER A 9 -19.59 60.03 -23.23
N PRO A 10 -19.18 59.22 -24.27
CA PRO A 10 -19.65 57.84 -24.54
C PRO A 10 -18.78 56.87 -25.41
N LEU A 11 -19.37 55.68 -25.62
CA LEU A 11 -19.39 54.84 -26.83
C LEU A 11 -18.33 53.73 -27.10
N LEU A 12 -18.84 52.48 -27.01
CA LEU A 12 -18.89 51.43 -28.06
C LEU A 12 -17.60 50.78 -28.57
N ALA A 13 -17.45 49.46 -28.37
CA ALA A 13 -17.51 48.46 -29.45
C ALA A 13 -16.92 47.08 -29.08
N HIS A 14 -17.75 46.06 -29.36
CA HIS A 14 -17.43 44.78 -29.99
C HIS A 14 -16.71 43.64 -29.24
N ALA A 15 -17.45 42.54 -29.22
CA ALA A 15 -17.10 41.17 -28.89
C ALA A 15 -15.93 40.60 -29.71
N HIS A 16 -15.17 39.70 -29.09
CA HIS A 16 -14.64 38.40 -29.57
C HIS A 16 -14.05 37.73 -28.30
N GLY A 17 -14.41 36.52 -27.88
CA GLY A 17 -14.20 35.27 -28.60
C GLY A 17 -12.98 34.53 -28.02
N ARG A 18 -13.25 33.56 -27.13
CA ARG A 18 -12.50 32.29 -26.93
C ARG A 18 -11.03 32.35 -26.45
N ALA A 19 -10.78 31.72 -25.29
CA ALA A 19 -9.79 30.63 -25.14
C ALA A 19 -9.95 29.91 -23.81
N SER A 20 -10.25 28.62 -23.88
CA SER A 20 -10.21 27.65 -22.79
C SER A 20 -8.76 27.36 -22.36
N PRO A 21 -8.45 27.13 -21.07
CA PRO A 21 -7.17 26.56 -20.68
C PRO A 21 -7.16 25.07 -21.02
N THR A 22 -6.22 24.67 -21.86
CA THR A 22 -5.93 23.28 -22.21
C THR A 22 -5.42 22.54 -20.98
N SER A 23 -6.20 21.55 -20.52
CA SER A 23 -5.79 20.57 -19.52
C SER A 23 -4.65 19.72 -20.09
N ARG A 24 -3.45 19.89 -19.54
CA ARG A 24 -2.26 19.11 -19.90
C ARG A 24 -2.34 17.77 -19.19
N ALA A 25 -2.94 16.78 -19.86
CA ALA A 25 -2.86 15.38 -19.47
C ALA A 25 -1.39 14.96 -19.41
N GLN A 26 -0.94 14.52 -18.24
CA GLN A 26 0.33 13.83 -18.08
C GLN A 26 0.11 12.32 -18.31
N PRO A 27 1.00 11.63 -19.04
CA PRO A 27 0.88 10.20 -19.25
C PRO A 27 1.29 9.47 -17.98
N LEU A 28 0.33 8.77 -17.35
CA LEU A 28 0.62 7.81 -16.30
C LEU A 28 1.36 6.62 -16.91
N ILE A 29 2.60 6.42 -16.48
CA ILE A 29 3.38 5.23 -16.76
C ILE A 29 2.69 4.06 -16.04
N ALA A 30 2.00 3.21 -16.81
CA ALA A 30 1.44 1.97 -16.34
C ALA A 30 2.57 0.95 -16.12
N SER A 31 3.12 0.91 -14.91
CA SER A 31 3.95 -0.20 -14.48
C SER A 31 3.06 -1.42 -14.25
N ARG A 32 3.02 -2.32 -15.23
CA ARG A 32 2.36 -3.62 -15.10
C ARG A 32 3.09 -4.45 -14.06
N LEU A 33 2.46 -4.66 -12.91
CA LEU A 33 2.90 -5.64 -11.93
C LEU A 33 2.63 -7.03 -12.50
N ASN A 34 3.70 -7.71 -12.89
CA ASN A 34 3.66 -9.10 -13.32
C ASN A 34 3.61 -9.98 -12.07
N LEU A 35 2.41 -10.23 -11.56
CA LEU A 35 2.18 -11.18 -10.47
C LEU A 35 2.31 -12.60 -11.06
N ALA A 36 3.54 -13.10 -11.10
CA ALA A 36 3.82 -14.48 -11.46
C ALA A 36 3.03 -15.39 -10.52
N GLY A 37 2.03 -16.07 -11.09
CA GLY A 37 1.21 -17.04 -10.39
C GLY A 37 2.09 -18.13 -9.78
N PHE A 38 2.01 -18.27 -8.46
CA PHE A 38 2.55 -19.42 -7.76
C PHE A 38 1.84 -20.67 -8.29
N SER A 39 2.55 -21.45 -9.09
CA SER A 39 2.10 -22.74 -9.58
C SER A 39 1.93 -23.68 -8.39
N ALA A 40 0.68 -23.90 -7.98
CA ALA A 40 0.31 -24.87 -6.97
C ALA A 40 0.47 -26.30 -7.53
N SER A 41 1.70 -26.82 -7.55
CA SER A 41 1.93 -28.26 -7.71
C SER A 41 1.76 -28.94 -6.35
N SER A 42 0.56 -29.48 -6.12
CA SER A 42 0.27 -30.31 -4.96
C SER A 42 0.77 -31.77 -5.16
N PRO A 43 1.17 -32.49 -4.10
CA PRO A 43 2.13 -33.61 -4.20
C PRO A 43 1.51 -35.02 -4.05
N ARG A 44 2.38 -36.02 -4.29
CA ARG A 44 2.40 -37.44 -3.86
C ARG A 44 1.76 -38.52 -4.76
N ARG A 45 2.64 -39.38 -5.30
CA ARG A 45 2.49 -40.83 -5.16
C ARG A 45 3.77 -41.43 -4.60
N ILE A 46 3.63 -42.07 -3.44
CA ILE A 46 4.66 -42.82 -2.72
C ILE A 46 4.76 -44.22 -3.35
N LEU A 47 5.98 -44.65 -3.66
CA LEU A 47 6.34 -46.07 -3.80
C LEU A 47 7.68 -46.30 -3.07
N PRO A 48 7.86 -47.40 -2.30
CA PRO A 48 9.05 -47.58 -1.46
C PRO A 48 10.15 -48.49 -2.06
N ALA A 49 11.41 -48.05 -1.84
CA ALA A 49 12.65 -48.78 -1.52
C ALA A 49 13.35 -49.67 -2.59
N PRO A 50 14.63 -50.12 -2.44
CA PRO A 50 15.66 -49.84 -1.40
C PRO A 50 17.14 -49.66 -1.89
N ARG A 51 18.05 -49.42 -0.92
CA ARG A 51 19.52 -49.72 -0.84
C ARG A 51 20.58 -48.64 -1.14
N ALA A 52 21.13 -48.13 -0.02
CA ALA A 52 22.53 -48.05 0.40
C ALA A 52 23.67 -47.78 -0.61
N SER A 53 24.30 -46.61 -0.46
CA SER A 53 25.77 -46.40 -0.42
C SER A 53 25.96 -44.93 -0.01
N GLY A 54 26.51 -44.59 1.15
CA GLY A 54 27.95 -44.61 1.37
C GLY A 54 28.58 -43.36 0.73
N GLY A 55 28.78 -42.30 1.51
CA GLY A 55 29.50 -41.10 1.06
C GLY A 55 29.19 -39.88 1.91
N GLY A 56 30.03 -39.61 2.90
CA GLY A 56 30.01 -38.36 3.63
C GLY A 56 30.27 -37.18 2.69
N GLY A 57 29.40 -36.19 2.78
CA GLY A 57 29.55 -34.89 2.14
C GLY A 57 28.77 -33.92 3.00
N GLY A 58 29.41 -33.42 4.05
CA GLY A 58 28.96 -32.20 4.73
C GLY A 58 29.13 -31.06 3.75
N GLY A 59 28.13 -30.87 2.89
CA GLY A 59 27.98 -29.75 2.00
C GLY A 59 26.83 -28.90 2.52
N GLU A 60 27.19 -27.84 3.22
CA GLU A 60 26.50 -26.54 3.18
C GLU A 60 24.97 -26.63 3.12
N GLU A 61 24.34 -26.79 4.28
CA GLU A 61 23.00 -26.24 4.54
C GLU A 61 23.11 -24.70 4.48
N GLU A 62 23.31 -24.18 3.28
CA GLU A 62 23.41 -22.77 2.97
C GLU A 62 22.04 -22.13 3.18
N ASP A 63 21.87 -21.57 4.38
CA ASP A 63 21.23 -20.28 4.61
C ASP A 63 19.86 -20.06 3.95
N SER A 64 18.93 -21.00 4.06
CA SER A 64 17.49 -20.71 3.90
C SER A 64 16.92 -19.97 5.11
N ARG A 65 17.68 -19.04 5.70
CA ARG A 65 17.18 -18.15 6.73
C ARG A 65 16.30 -17.13 6.02
N VAL A 66 14.98 -17.25 6.22
CA VAL A 66 14.05 -16.16 5.96
C VAL A 66 14.61 -14.91 6.64
N GLN A 67 15.05 -13.94 5.83
CA GLN A 67 15.55 -12.68 6.36
C GLN A 67 14.41 -12.03 7.13
N GLU A 68 14.66 -11.76 8.41
CA GLU A 68 13.71 -11.12 9.29
C GLU A 68 13.56 -9.66 8.83
N LEU A 69 12.50 -9.38 8.07
CA LEU A 69 12.25 -8.06 7.54
C LEU A 69 11.74 -7.16 8.67
N ARG A 70 12.56 -6.20 9.09
CA ARG A 70 12.26 -5.30 10.19
C ARG A 70 12.08 -3.86 9.73
N VAL A 71 11.06 -3.19 10.25
CA VAL A 71 10.85 -1.76 9.97
C VAL A 71 11.95 -0.91 10.60
N PRO A 72 12.30 0.25 10.00
CA PRO A 72 13.29 1.18 10.54
C PRO A 72 12.97 1.64 11.96
N GLY A 73 14.00 1.72 12.82
CA GLY A 73 13.84 2.17 14.20
C GLY A 73 13.32 3.62 14.34
N SER A 74 13.51 4.46 13.31
CA SER A 74 12.99 5.82 13.25
C SER A 74 11.44 5.85 13.27
N TRP A 75 10.80 4.82 12.73
CA TRP A 75 9.35 4.69 12.67
C TRP A 75 8.74 4.30 14.03
N LEU A 76 9.53 3.72 14.94
CA LEU A 76 9.07 3.31 16.27
C LEU A 76 8.89 4.50 17.23
N THR A 77 9.24 5.72 16.81
CA THR A 77 8.95 6.93 17.59
C THR A 77 7.45 7.27 17.51
N PRO A 78 6.83 7.91 18.52
CA PRO A 78 5.40 8.26 18.43
C PRO A 78 5.05 9.11 17.19
N ALA A 79 5.95 10.02 16.81
CA ALA A 79 5.78 10.84 15.61
C ALA A 79 5.95 10.02 14.31
N GLY A 80 6.99 9.18 14.24
CA GLY A 80 7.20 8.27 13.11
C GLY A 80 6.05 7.28 12.93
N ALA A 81 5.58 6.69 14.03
CA ALA A 81 4.46 5.75 14.01
C ALA A 81 3.19 6.41 13.48
N ALA A 82 2.88 7.62 13.94
CA ALA A 82 1.74 8.38 13.44
C ALA A 82 1.87 8.71 11.94
N GLN A 83 3.05 9.18 11.52
CA GLN A 83 3.33 9.53 10.13
C GLN A 83 3.19 8.32 9.19
N GLU A 84 3.87 7.21 9.50
CA GLU A 84 3.89 6.05 8.61
C GLU A 84 2.56 5.30 8.61
N SER A 85 1.79 5.38 9.70
CA SER A 85 0.43 4.82 9.74
C SER A 85 -0.56 5.64 8.92
N GLU A 86 -0.46 6.96 8.95
CA GLU A 86 -1.29 7.84 8.12
C GLU A 86 -0.96 7.68 6.64
N TRP A 87 0.33 7.60 6.31
CA TRP A 87 0.80 7.26 4.96
C TRP A 87 0.22 5.92 4.49
N LEU A 88 0.25 4.89 5.33
CA LEU A 88 -0.29 3.57 4.99
C LEU A 88 -1.80 3.63 4.74
N ARG A 89 -2.55 4.40 5.55
CA ARG A 89 -4.00 4.60 5.40
C ARG A 89 -4.34 5.10 4.00
N GLU A 90 -3.73 6.19 3.58
CA GLU A 90 -4.02 6.84 2.30
C GLU A 90 -3.56 5.97 1.12
N THR A 91 -2.36 5.41 1.23
CA THR A 91 -1.75 4.61 0.15
C THR A 91 -2.49 3.29 -0.06
N LEU A 92 -2.84 2.59 1.02
CA LEU A 92 -3.57 1.33 0.93
C LEU A 92 -4.99 1.54 0.41
N HIS A 93 -5.69 2.58 0.87
CA HIS A 93 -7.02 2.90 0.34
C HIS A 93 -6.99 3.13 -1.17
N LYS A 94 -6.05 3.97 -1.61
CA LYS A 94 -5.85 4.23 -3.05
C LYS A 94 -5.53 2.94 -3.82
N TRP A 95 -4.64 2.10 -3.28
CA TRP A 95 -4.25 0.86 -3.93
C TRP A 95 -5.44 -0.11 -4.08
N LEU A 96 -6.29 -0.24 -3.05
CA LEU A 96 -7.48 -1.09 -3.10
C LEU A 96 -8.50 -0.61 -4.14
N ASP A 97 -8.72 0.71 -4.21
CA ASP A 97 -9.61 1.32 -5.20
C ASP A 97 -9.12 1.11 -6.63
N ASP A 98 -7.80 1.21 -6.84
CA ASP A 98 -7.16 1.02 -8.15
C ASP A 98 -7.14 -0.46 -8.58
N GLU A 99 -6.97 -1.41 -7.65
CA GLU A 99 -6.85 -2.85 -7.95
C GLU A 99 -8.21 -3.57 -8.12
N TYR A 100 -9.18 -3.30 -7.24
CA TYR A 100 -10.44 -4.06 -7.21
C TYR A 100 -11.61 -3.26 -7.75
N CYS A 101 -11.84 -2.10 -7.15
CA CYS A 101 -12.74 -1.00 -7.51
C CYS A 101 -13.06 -0.22 -6.22
N PRO A 102 -13.51 1.05 -6.32
CA PRO A 102 -13.91 1.79 -5.13
C PRO A 102 -15.10 1.15 -4.43
N GLU A 103 -14.93 0.83 -3.14
CA GLU A 103 -16.00 0.31 -2.28
C GLU A 103 -15.89 0.85 -0.84
N PRO A 104 -17.01 0.93 -0.10
CA PRO A 104 -16.98 1.41 1.29
C PRO A 104 -16.06 0.59 2.21
N ALA A 105 -15.94 -0.72 1.95
CA ALA A 105 -15.06 -1.59 2.73
C ALA A 105 -13.58 -1.19 2.65
N ASN A 106 -13.12 -0.59 1.53
CA ASN A 106 -11.74 -0.14 1.39
C ASN A 106 -11.37 0.95 2.40
N VAL A 107 -12.34 1.79 2.78
CA VAL A 107 -12.17 2.81 3.83
C VAL A 107 -11.98 2.13 5.19
N ASP A 108 -12.82 1.16 5.52
CA ASP A 108 -12.74 0.44 6.80
C ASP A 108 -11.44 -0.38 6.91
N ILE A 109 -11.04 -1.02 5.82
CA ILE A 109 -9.81 -1.81 5.71
C ILE A 109 -8.58 -0.92 5.90
N SER A 110 -8.49 0.18 5.16
CA SER A 110 -7.35 1.10 5.26
C SER A 110 -7.23 1.75 6.63
N ASN A 111 -8.34 2.17 7.23
CA ASN A 111 -8.37 2.69 8.59
C ASN A 111 -7.93 1.63 9.62
N THR A 112 -8.41 0.39 9.47
CA THR A 112 -8.09 -0.72 10.39
C THR A 112 -6.62 -1.14 10.26
N ALA A 113 -6.10 -1.23 9.04
CA ALA A 113 -4.70 -1.55 8.76
C ALA A 113 -3.76 -0.48 9.34
N ALA A 114 -4.06 0.80 9.10
CA ALA A 114 -3.31 1.93 9.65
C ALA A 114 -3.31 1.93 11.18
N ARG A 115 -4.47 1.74 11.80
CA ARG A 115 -4.58 1.63 13.27
C ARG A 115 -3.75 0.44 13.79
N SER A 116 -3.86 -0.73 13.17
CA SER A 116 -3.11 -1.91 13.60
C SER A 116 -1.60 -1.69 13.48
N PHE A 117 -1.15 -1.03 12.41
CA PHE A 117 0.25 -0.69 12.21
C PHE A 117 0.75 0.29 13.28
N TYR A 118 0.00 1.38 13.52
CA TYR A 118 0.30 2.36 14.55
C TYR A 118 0.47 1.72 15.94
N GLU A 119 -0.47 0.86 16.32
CA GLU A 119 -0.43 0.13 17.59
C GLU A 119 0.82 -0.75 17.69
N SER A 120 1.20 -1.42 16.60
CA SER A 120 2.39 -2.28 16.56
C SER A 120 3.68 -1.46 16.73
N LEU A 121 3.82 -0.37 15.98
CA LEU A 121 4.99 0.51 16.07
C LEU A 121 5.10 1.16 17.46
N THR A 122 3.97 1.57 18.04
CA THR A 122 3.91 2.14 19.39
C THR A 122 4.29 1.10 20.45
N ALA A 123 3.92 -0.16 20.23
CA ALA A 123 4.34 -1.30 21.05
C ALA A 123 5.79 -1.74 20.82
N LYS A 124 6.55 -1.01 19.98
CA LYS A 124 7.94 -1.32 19.59
C LYS A 124 8.10 -2.63 18.83
N GLU A 125 7.02 -3.14 18.25
CA GLU A 125 7.12 -4.26 17.33
C GLU A 125 7.79 -3.79 16.05
N SER A 126 8.83 -4.52 15.64
CA SER A 126 9.62 -4.19 14.46
C SER A 126 9.60 -5.28 13.41
N ASP A 127 9.25 -6.52 13.78
CA ASP A 127 9.15 -7.63 12.85
C ASP A 127 7.90 -7.47 11.97
N LEU A 128 8.09 -7.45 10.65
CA LEU A 128 7.00 -7.21 9.72
C LEU A 128 6.04 -8.42 9.61
N GLY A 129 6.51 -9.63 9.92
CA GLY A 129 5.70 -10.83 10.02
C GLY A 129 4.74 -10.79 11.22
N GLU A 130 5.22 -10.37 12.39
CA GLU A 130 4.38 -10.16 13.58
C GLU A 130 3.35 -9.03 13.36
N ILE A 131 3.80 -7.94 12.74
CA ILE A 131 2.90 -6.84 12.32
C ILE A 131 1.81 -7.36 11.36
N LEU A 132 2.19 -8.17 10.36
CA LEU A 132 1.25 -8.77 9.42
C LEU A 132 0.20 -9.62 10.14
N LEU A 133 0.64 -10.52 11.02
CA LEU A 133 -0.25 -11.43 11.73
C LEU A 133 -1.23 -10.68 12.63
N LYS A 134 -0.77 -9.65 13.36
CA LYS A 134 -1.66 -8.77 14.13
C LYS A 134 -2.66 -8.07 13.21
N MET A 135 -2.20 -7.52 12.08
CA MET A 135 -3.04 -6.80 11.13
C MET A 135 -4.12 -7.69 10.53
N VAL A 136 -3.78 -8.92 10.15
CA VAL A 136 -4.75 -9.94 9.70
C VAL A 136 -5.82 -10.15 10.76
N GLY A 137 -5.43 -10.34 12.03
CA GLY A 137 -6.38 -10.55 13.13
C GLY A 137 -7.32 -9.37 13.36
N ASP A 138 -6.84 -8.14 13.14
CA ASP A 138 -7.68 -6.94 13.21
C ASP A 138 -8.61 -6.79 12.00
N LEU A 139 -8.13 -7.08 10.80
CA LEU A 139 -8.92 -7.01 9.57
C LEU A 139 -10.00 -8.09 9.49
N GLN A 140 -9.77 -9.28 10.06
CA GLN A 140 -10.77 -10.35 10.14
C GLN A 140 -12.04 -9.97 10.91
N LYS A 141 -12.02 -8.90 11.70
CA LYS A 141 -13.18 -8.38 12.43
C LYS A 141 -14.14 -7.59 11.53
N LEU A 142 -13.73 -7.23 10.32
CA LEU A 142 -14.53 -6.49 9.35
C LEU A 142 -15.46 -7.42 8.55
N SER A 143 -16.49 -6.84 7.94
CA SER A 143 -17.42 -7.56 7.06
C SER A 143 -17.00 -7.39 5.59
N TYR A 144 -16.77 -8.51 4.91
CA TYR A 144 -16.38 -8.58 3.49
C TYR A 144 -17.49 -9.12 2.57
N LYS A 145 -18.74 -9.15 3.05
CA LYS A 145 -19.85 -9.85 2.35
C LYS A 145 -20.12 -9.37 0.92
N GLU A 146 -19.80 -8.12 0.62
CA GLU A 146 -20.01 -7.50 -0.69
C GLU A 146 -18.68 -7.10 -1.35
N SER A 147 -17.55 -7.54 -0.78
CA SER A 147 -16.21 -7.15 -1.22
C SER A 147 -15.56 -8.20 -2.11
N PHE A 148 -14.70 -7.74 -3.03
CA PHE A 148 -14.00 -8.60 -3.99
C PHE A 148 -12.74 -9.27 -3.41
N HIS A 149 -12.30 -8.81 -2.24
CA HIS A 149 -11.10 -9.27 -1.54
C HIS A 149 -11.40 -9.53 -0.06
N GLY A 150 -10.43 -10.12 0.64
CA GLY A 150 -10.56 -10.48 2.05
C GLY A 150 -9.41 -9.97 2.90
N ALA A 151 -9.51 -10.18 4.21
CA ALA A 151 -8.55 -9.70 5.20
C ALA A 151 -7.08 -10.04 4.88
N PHE A 152 -6.80 -11.28 4.46
CA PHE A 152 -5.43 -11.69 4.11
C PHE A 152 -4.90 -10.96 2.88
N SER A 153 -5.72 -10.80 1.84
CA SER A 153 -5.32 -10.08 0.63
C SER A 153 -4.99 -8.62 0.95
N ALA A 154 -5.85 -7.96 1.74
CA ALA A 154 -5.62 -6.59 2.18
C ALA A 154 -4.37 -6.43 3.06
N ALA A 155 -4.16 -7.34 4.02
CA ALA A 155 -2.98 -7.31 4.90
C ALA A 155 -1.67 -7.52 4.11
N ASN A 156 -1.68 -8.45 3.15
CA ASN A 156 -0.52 -8.68 2.27
C ASN A 156 -0.22 -7.46 1.40
N ALA A 157 -1.25 -6.79 0.87
CA ALA A 157 -1.08 -5.54 0.14
C ALA A 157 -0.46 -4.46 1.03
N ALA A 158 -0.96 -4.30 2.26
CA ALA A 158 -0.42 -3.35 3.23
C ALA A 158 1.08 -3.59 3.50
N VAL A 159 1.47 -4.84 3.77
CA VAL A 159 2.87 -5.21 4.05
C VAL A 159 3.77 -5.05 2.82
N SER A 160 3.24 -5.32 1.63
CA SER A 160 3.97 -5.07 0.37
C SER A 160 4.25 -3.58 0.19
N LEU A 161 3.27 -2.71 0.49
CA LEU A 161 3.44 -1.26 0.46
C LEU A 161 4.47 -0.80 1.51
N ILE A 162 4.37 -1.31 2.74
CA ILE A 162 5.34 -1.00 3.81
C ILE A 162 6.76 -1.36 3.37
N SER A 163 6.97 -2.53 2.78
CA SER A 163 8.28 -2.97 2.31
C SER A 163 8.85 -2.02 1.26
N GLN A 164 8.03 -1.62 0.27
CA GLN A 164 8.42 -0.63 -0.75
C GLN A 164 8.76 0.74 -0.13
N ARG A 165 8.01 1.16 0.89
CA ARG A 165 8.27 2.41 1.62
C ARG A 165 9.62 2.36 2.32
N MET A 166 9.98 1.23 2.94
CA MET A 166 11.28 1.03 3.56
C MET A 166 12.42 1.19 2.55
N GLU A 167 12.30 0.54 1.39
CA GLU A 167 13.28 0.61 0.29
C GLU A 167 13.42 2.05 -0.24
N SER A 168 12.32 2.78 -0.40
CA SER A 168 12.37 4.18 -0.83
C SER A 168 12.98 5.13 0.20
N SER A 169 12.98 4.76 1.48
CA SER A 169 13.51 5.58 2.58
C SER A 169 14.98 5.29 2.92
N SER A 170 15.56 4.23 2.34
CA SER A 170 16.96 3.85 2.54
C SER A 170 17.93 4.52 1.55
N ASP A 171 17.42 5.17 0.50
CA ASP A 171 18.23 5.82 -0.55
C ASP A 171 18.57 7.30 -0.28
N ASP A 172 18.21 7.83 0.90
CA ASP A 172 18.56 9.18 1.42
C ASP A 172 19.61 9.09 2.56
#